data_AF-A0A954W4H8-F1
#
_entry.id   AF-A0A954W4H8-F1
#
_cell.length_a   1.000
_cell.length_b   1.000
_cell.length_c   1.000
_cell.angle_alpha   90.00
_cell.angle_beta   90.00
_cell.angle_gamma   90.00
#
_symmetry.space_group_name_H-M   'P 1'
#
loop_
_entity.id
_entity.type
_entity.pdbx_description
1 polymer ?
#
loop_
_entity_poly.entity_id
_entity_poly.type
_entity_poly.pdbx_seq_one_letter_code
_entity_poly.pdbx_strand_id
1 'polypeptide(L)'
;MDNLREARIRNGFSQGELAEKLEVAQATISNWERGRGAPSTQQETILRTVLGLDPTADNTDNASPLAAWLTKARTQKGWSIPELAHAAGVTPPSVYRIEAGVTRNLRDATKRKLELALGTQVPADTAAEVAEEATVKGLGSLEDFDPHVDNERPTEPGIYVFYYISERPIYVGEGKNVRRRIRDHEDKFWFKRPLVESASWIQVADDTLRVQIETLMIKFLKSNAVINKQNVDRR
;
A
#
# COMPACT_ATOMS: atom_id res chain seq x y z
N MET A 1 -21.18 -4.30 8.30
CA MET A 1 -19.83 -3.82 7.93
C MET A 1 -18.80 -4.76 8.51
N ASP A 2 -18.11 -5.52 7.66
CA ASP A 2 -16.94 -6.26 8.11
C ASP A 2 -15.81 -5.26 8.38
N ASN A 3 -15.52 -5.08 9.66
CA ASN A 3 -14.38 -4.34 10.22
C ASN A 3 -14.40 -2.80 10.15
N LEU A 4 -15.40 -2.17 10.80
CA LEU A 4 -15.46 -0.72 11.05
C LEU A 4 -14.14 -0.14 11.62
N ARG A 5 -13.47 -0.90 12.49
CA ARG A 5 -12.19 -0.51 13.09
C ARG A 5 -11.10 -0.34 12.04
N GLU A 6 -10.96 -1.28 11.11
CA GLU A 6 -10.00 -1.19 10.02
C GLU A 6 -10.32 -0.01 9.09
N ALA A 7 -11.58 0.19 8.73
CA ALA A 7 -12.00 1.30 7.89
C ALA A 7 -11.72 2.66 8.55
N ARG A 8 -11.99 2.79 9.86
CA ARG A 8 -11.65 4.00 10.63
C ARG A 8 -10.15 4.26 10.62
N ILE A 9 -9.36 3.23 10.87
CA ILE A 9 -7.90 3.31 10.93
C ILE A 9 -7.31 3.64 9.55
N ARG A 10 -7.86 3.08 8.46
CA ARG A 10 -7.48 3.37 7.08
C ARG A 10 -7.63 4.86 6.75
N ASN A 11 -8.66 5.49 7.28
CA ASN A 11 -8.92 6.92 7.10
C ASN A 11 -8.21 7.83 8.13
N GLY A 12 -7.35 7.25 8.98
CA GLY A 12 -6.55 8.01 9.94
C GLY A 12 -7.33 8.57 11.13
N PHE A 13 -8.58 8.18 11.33
CA PHE A 13 -9.40 8.71 12.42
C PHE A 13 -9.15 7.93 13.73
N SER A 14 -9.06 8.66 14.84
CA SER A 14 -9.28 8.12 16.18
C SER A 14 -10.76 7.80 16.41
N GLN A 15 -11.08 6.99 17.43
CA GLN A 15 -12.48 6.73 17.77
C GLN A 15 -13.23 8.02 18.13
N GLY A 16 -12.55 9.04 18.68
CA GLY A 16 -13.13 10.34 19.00
C GLY A 16 -13.42 11.17 17.76
N GLU A 17 -12.46 11.30 16.84
CA GLU A 17 -12.64 12.05 15.59
C GLU A 17 -13.72 11.44 14.69
N LEU A 18 -13.82 10.10 14.64
CA LEU A 18 -14.92 9.45 13.95
C LEU A 18 -16.26 9.75 14.64
N ALA A 19 -16.29 9.76 15.97
CA ALA A 19 -17.51 10.02 16.73
C ALA A 19 -18.03 11.45 16.54
N GLU A 20 -17.13 12.45 16.52
CA GLU A 20 -17.46 13.84 16.22
C GLU A 20 -18.10 13.99 14.83
N LYS A 21 -17.54 13.32 13.81
CA LYS A 21 -18.08 13.33 12.44
C LYS A 21 -19.46 12.68 12.33
N LEU A 22 -19.79 11.78 13.25
CA LEU A 22 -21.08 11.10 13.30
C LEU A 22 -22.05 11.72 14.31
N GLU A 23 -21.63 12.76 15.04
CA GLU A 23 -22.38 13.36 16.14
C GLU A 23 -22.81 12.32 17.20
N VAL A 24 -21.94 11.35 17.49
CA VAL A 24 -22.15 10.33 18.52
C VAL A 24 -21.07 10.40 19.59
N ALA A 25 -21.28 9.71 20.70
CA ALA A 25 -20.23 9.52 21.71
C ALA A 25 -19.13 8.57 21.21
N GLN A 26 -17.88 8.82 21.59
CA GLN A 26 -16.75 7.92 21.29
C GLN A 26 -16.99 6.48 21.77
N ALA A 27 -17.68 6.31 22.90
CA ALA A 27 -18.08 5.01 23.43
C ALA A 27 -18.97 4.22 22.44
N THR A 28 -19.81 4.91 21.66
CA THR A 28 -20.68 4.31 20.64
C THR A 28 -19.85 3.68 19.52
N ILE A 29 -18.85 4.40 18.99
CA ILE A 29 -17.90 3.85 18.00
C ILE A 29 -17.15 2.65 18.59
N SER A 30 -16.69 2.78 19.83
CA SER A 30 -16.00 1.72 20.57
C SER A 30 -16.85 0.45 20.71
N ASN A 31 -18.15 0.60 20.94
CA ASN A 31 -19.09 -0.52 21.08
C ASN A 31 -19.33 -1.23 19.75
N TRP A 32 -19.57 -0.47 18.67
CA TRP A 32 -19.71 -1.02 17.32
C TRP A 32 -18.46 -1.79 16.87
N GLU A 33 -17.27 -1.26 17.12
CA GLU A 33 -16.00 -1.95 16.79
C GLU A 33 -15.77 -3.25 17.55
N ARG A 34 -16.40 -3.41 18.72
CA ARG A 34 -16.35 -4.65 19.52
C ARG A 34 -17.54 -5.58 19.23
N GLY A 35 -18.36 -5.27 18.23
CA GLY A 35 -19.57 -6.03 17.88
C GLY A 35 -20.71 -5.89 18.90
N ARG A 36 -20.63 -4.89 19.80
CA ARG A 36 -21.70 -4.59 20.77
C ARG A 36 -22.63 -3.55 20.18
N GLY A 37 -23.67 -4.02 19.49
CA GLY A 37 -24.63 -3.18 18.76
C GLY A 37 -24.17 -2.84 17.34
N ALA A 38 -25.04 -2.19 16.59
CA ALA A 38 -24.81 -1.83 15.20
C ALA A 38 -25.25 -0.37 14.94
N PRO A 39 -24.64 0.33 13.97
CA PRO A 39 -25.11 1.63 13.52
C PRO A 39 -26.51 1.53 12.92
N SER A 40 -27.30 2.60 13.03
CA SER A 40 -28.56 2.73 12.29
C SER A 40 -28.30 2.85 10.79
N THR A 41 -29.32 2.66 9.95
CA THR A 41 -29.21 2.83 8.49
C THR A 41 -28.65 4.19 8.11
N GLN A 42 -29.07 5.27 8.78
CA GLN A 42 -28.57 6.63 8.54
C GLN A 42 -27.09 6.77 8.95
N GLN A 43 -26.71 6.21 10.11
CA GLN A 43 -25.33 6.21 10.57
C GLN A 43 -24.43 5.36 9.68
N GLU A 44 -24.95 4.26 9.12
CA GLU A 44 -24.23 3.42 8.18
C GLU A 44 -23.93 4.17 6.87
N THR A 45 -24.89 4.96 6.36
CA THR A 45 -24.66 5.83 5.19
C THR A 45 -23.58 6.86 5.49
N ILE A 46 -23.68 7.58 6.62
CA ILE A 46 -22.67 8.57 7.01
C ILE A 46 -21.29 7.91 7.21
N LEU A 47 -21.23 6.72 7.81
CA LEU A 47 -20.00 5.94 7.94
C LEU A 47 -19.40 5.61 6.57
N ARG A 48 -20.21 5.21 5.61
CA ARG A 48 -19.72 4.90 4.26
C ARG A 48 -19.18 6.15 3.58
N THR A 49 -19.87 7.27 3.66
CA THR A 49 -19.40 8.53 3.09
C THR A 49 -18.11 9.02 3.78
N VAL A 50 -18.07 9.05 5.12
CA VAL A 50 -16.93 9.53 5.91
C VAL A 50 -15.69 8.64 5.76
N LEU A 51 -15.89 7.33 5.59
CA LEU A 51 -14.81 6.35 5.45
C LEU A 51 -14.46 6.03 3.99
N GLY A 52 -15.07 6.73 3.02
CA GLY A 52 -14.83 6.51 1.59
C GLY A 52 -15.24 5.12 1.10
N LEU A 53 -16.27 4.53 1.72
CA LEU A 53 -16.81 3.20 1.40
C LEU A 53 -18.13 3.27 0.60
N ASP A 54 -18.48 4.42 0.05
CA ASP A 54 -19.68 4.57 -0.77
C ASP A 54 -19.47 3.89 -2.15
N PRO A 55 -20.28 2.89 -2.53
CA PRO A 55 -20.22 2.29 -3.86
C PRO A 55 -20.79 3.20 -4.96
N THR A 56 -21.45 4.30 -4.58
CA THR A 56 -22.04 5.30 -5.49
C THR A 56 -21.24 6.60 -5.55
N ALA A 57 -20.21 6.74 -4.69
CA ALA A 57 -19.14 7.68 -4.97
C ALA A 57 -18.33 7.04 -6.10
N ASP A 58 -18.66 7.45 -7.31
CA ASP A 58 -17.97 7.10 -8.53
C ASP A 58 -16.47 7.30 -8.30
N ASN A 59 -15.78 6.20 -7.99
CA ASN A 59 -14.32 6.15 -7.86
C ASN A 59 -13.72 6.01 -9.27
N THR A 60 -14.33 6.71 -10.23
CA THR A 60 -13.95 6.80 -11.63
C THR A 60 -12.75 7.72 -11.82
N ASP A 61 -12.37 8.50 -10.80
CA ASP A 61 -11.15 9.32 -10.81
C ASP A 61 -9.90 8.59 -10.31
N ASN A 62 -10.01 7.34 -9.81
CA ASN A 62 -8.88 6.55 -9.30
C ASN A 62 -8.83 5.11 -9.85
N ALA A 63 -9.47 4.86 -10.99
CA ALA A 63 -9.31 3.58 -11.69
C ALA A 63 -7.89 3.50 -12.24
N SER A 64 -6.94 3.01 -11.43
CA SER A 64 -5.60 2.65 -11.87
C SER A 64 -5.73 1.86 -13.17
N PRO A 65 -5.20 2.35 -14.30
CA PRO A 65 -5.37 1.67 -15.58
C PRO A 65 -4.82 0.23 -15.54
N LEU A 66 -3.83 0.00 -14.66
CA LEU A 66 -3.32 -1.32 -14.31
C LEU A 66 -4.37 -2.21 -13.63
N ALA A 67 -5.12 -1.68 -12.66
CA ALA A 67 -6.18 -2.41 -11.96
C ALA A 67 -7.30 -2.82 -12.93
N ALA A 68 -7.69 -1.90 -13.81
CA ALA A 68 -8.69 -2.14 -14.84
C ALA A 68 -8.24 -3.23 -15.84
N TRP A 69 -6.99 -3.15 -16.29
CA TRP A 69 -6.39 -4.16 -17.16
C TRP A 69 -6.38 -5.54 -16.49
N LEU A 70 -5.88 -5.63 -15.25
CA LEU A 70 -5.71 -6.91 -14.55
C LEU A 70 -7.05 -7.62 -14.35
N THR A 71 -8.05 -6.86 -13.89
CA THR A 71 -9.42 -7.34 -13.69
C THR A 71 -10.02 -7.86 -15.00
N LYS A 72 -9.86 -7.11 -16.09
CA LYS A 72 -10.37 -7.48 -17.42
C LYS A 72 -9.66 -8.74 -17.96
N ALA A 73 -8.33 -8.79 -17.92
CA ALA A 73 -7.56 -9.92 -18.43
C ALA A 73 -7.85 -11.22 -17.64
N ARG A 74 -7.95 -11.12 -16.31
CA ARG A 74 -8.28 -12.26 -15.44
C ARG A 74 -9.69 -12.79 -15.70
N THR A 75 -10.69 -11.90 -15.77
CA THR A 75 -12.09 -12.29 -16.00
C THR A 75 -12.33 -12.88 -17.39
N GLN A 76 -11.61 -12.41 -18.42
CA GLN A 76 -11.64 -13.01 -19.76
C GLN A 76 -11.15 -14.46 -19.79
N LYS A 77 -10.22 -14.83 -18.91
CA LYS A 77 -9.79 -16.23 -18.71
C LYS A 77 -10.70 -17.03 -17.79
N GLY A 78 -11.70 -16.39 -17.18
CA GLY A 78 -12.58 -17.03 -16.19
C GLY A 78 -11.88 -17.36 -14.87
N TRP A 79 -10.73 -16.73 -14.57
CA TRP A 79 -9.95 -17.02 -13.37
C TRP A 79 -10.42 -16.22 -12.17
N SER A 80 -10.41 -16.85 -11.00
CA SER A 80 -10.48 -16.19 -9.70
C SER A 80 -9.12 -15.57 -9.32
N ILE A 81 -9.12 -14.69 -8.32
CA ILE A 81 -7.90 -14.07 -7.80
C ILE A 81 -6.88 -15.14 -7.34
N PRO A 82 -7.25 -16.18 -6.56
CA PRO A 82 -6.32 -17.23 -6.16
C PRO A 82 -5.74 -18.02 -7.33
N GLU A 83 -6.52 -18.28 -8.38
CA GLU A 83 -6.07 -19.01 -9.56
C GLU A 83 -5.05 -18.21 -10.38
N LEU A 84 -5.30 -16.91 -10.58
CA LEU A 84 -4.31 -16.03 -11.20
C LEU A 84 -3.02 -15.96 -10.37
N ALA A 85 -3.14 -15.80 -9.05
CA ALA A 85 -1.99 -15.73 -8.16
C ALA A 85 -1.14 -17.01 -8.25
N HIS A 86 -1.79 -18.17 -8.22
CA HIS A 86 -1.14 -19.46 -8.38
C HIS A 86 -0.45 -19.58 -9.75
N ALA A 87 -1.14 -19.24 -10.85
CA ALA A 87 -0.62 -19.32 -12.20
C ALA A 87 0.59 -18.38 -12.44
N ALA A 88 0.57 -17.19 -11.85
CA ALA A 88 1.65 -16.21 -11.98
C ALA A 88 2.79 -16.41 -10.96
N GLY A 89 2.65 -17.30 -9.98
CA GLY A 89 3.63 -17.47 -8.91
C GLY A 89 3.79 -16.20 -8.05
N VAL A 90 2.66 -15.55 -7.75
CA VAL A 90 2.52 -14.41 -6.84
C VAL A 90 1.51 -14.75 -5.74
N THR A 91 1.31 -13.88 -4.76
CA THR A 91 0.35 -14.16 -3.67
C THR A 91 -1.05 -13.64 -4.01
N PRO A 92 -2.13 -14.29 -3.54
CA PRO A 92 -3.50 -13.78 -3.71
C PRO A 92 -3.70 -12.36 -3.14
N PRO A 93 -3.11 -12.01 -1.96
CA PRO A 93 -3.10 -10.62 -1.50
C PRO A 93 -2.44 -9.65 -2.47
N SER A 94 -1.32 -10.01 -3.12
CA SER A 94 -0.67 -9.14 -4.12
C SER A 94 -1.64 -8.81 -5.26
N VAL A 95 -2.38 -9.81 -5.78
CA VAL A 95 -3.37 -9.61 -6.85
C VAL A 95 -4.53 -8.72 -6.40
N TYR A 96 -5.07 -8.96 -5.20
CA TYR A 96 -6.15 -8.14 -4.63
C TYR A 96 -5.75 -6.66 -4.55
N ARG A 97 -4.52 -6.37 -4.12
CA ARG A 97 -4.03 -5.00 -3.97
C ARG A 97 -3.85 -4.26 -5.28
N ILE A 98 -3.43 -4.98 -6.32
CA ILE A 98 -3.33 -4.42 -7.67
C ILE A 98 -4.74 -4.09 -8.18
N GLU A 99 -5.69 -5.02 -8.08
CA GLU A 99 -7.08 -4.77 -8.52
C GLU A 99 -7.80 -3.70 -7.67
N ALA A 100 -7.41 -3.53 -6.41
CA ALA A 100 -7.91 -2.46 -5.54
C ALA A 100 -7.23 -1.09 -5.80
N GLY A 101 -6.25 -1.00 -6.70
CA GLY A 101 -5.55 0.24 -7.02
C GLY A 101 -4.56 0.73 -5.94
N VAL A 102 -4.29 -0.10 -4.93
CA VAL A 102 -3.31 0.19 -3.87
C VAL A 102 -1.90 0.05 -4.42
N THR A 103 -1.66 -0.97 -5.25
CA THR A 103 -0.40 -1.13 -5.98
C THR A 103 -0.56 -0.46 -7.33
N ARG A 104 0.08 0.70 -7.50
CA ARG A 104 -0.07 1.53 -8.71
C ARG A 104 1.05 1.27 -9.69
N ASN A 105 2.29 1.14 -9.20
CA ASN A 105 3.42 0.84 -10.05
C ASN A 105 4.05 -0.51 -9.68
N LEU A 106 3.84 -1.52 -10.53
CA LEU A 106 4.38 -2.86 -10.33
C LEU A 106 5.86 -2.94 -10.64
N ARG A 107 6.59 -3.71 -9.83
CA ARG A 107 7.93 -4.17 -10.20
C ARG A 107 7.90 -4.89 -11.55
N ASP A 108 8.90 -4.65 -12.38
CA ASP A 108 9.07 -5.30 -13.69
C ASP A 108 9.00 -6.83 -13.61
N ALA A 109 9.59 -7.42 -12.56
CA ALA A 109 9.57 -8.86 -12.35
C ALA A 109 8.15 -9.40 -12.12
N THR A 110 7.34 -8.69 -11.32
CA THR A 110 5.96 -9.08 -11.03
C THR A 110 5.05 -8.83 -12.23
N LYS A 111 5.26 -7.72 -12.95
CA LYS A 111 4.57 -7.42 -14.21
C LYS A 111 4.74 -8.55 -15.22
N ARG A 112 5.99 -8.97 -15.49
CA ARG A 112 6.28 -10.07 -16.44
C ARG A 112 5.63 -11.39 -16.05
N LYS A 113 5.57 -11.72 -14.75
CA LYS A 113 4.89 -12.92 -14.26
C LYS A 113 3.39 -12.90 -14.56
N LEU A 114 2.74 -11.77 -14.30
CA LEU A 114 1.31 -11.58 -14.58
C LEU A 114 1.03 -11.63 -16.08
N GLU A 115 1.84 -10.95 -16.90
CA GLU A 115 1.72 -10.97 -18.37
C GLU A 115 1.89 -12.38 -18.93
N LEU A 116 2.88 -13.15 -18.44
CA LEU A 116 3.11 -14.53 -18.86
C LEU A 116 1.92 -15.43 -18.49
N ALA A 117 1.38 -15.31 -17.27
CA ALA A 117 0.24 -16.10 -16.83
C ALA A 117 -1.05 -15.74 -17.61
N LEU A 118 -1.28 -14.46 -17.86
CA LEU A 118 -2.46 -13.96 -18.56
C LEU A 118 -2.35 -14.10 -20.08
N GLY A 119 -1.14 -14.27 -20.63
CA GLY A 119 -0.92 -14.31 -22.08
C GLY A 119 -1.27 -12.98 -22.76
N THR A 120 -1.35 -11.90 -21.99
CA THR A 120 -1.65 -10.55 -22.45
C THR A 120 -0.63 -9.60 -21.85
N GLN A 121 -0.28 -8.55 -22.59
CA GLN A 121 0.62 -7.51 -22.10
C GLN A 121 -0.20 -6.38 -21.49
N VAL A 122 0.39 -5.65 -20.53
CA VAL A 122 -0.18 -4.38 -20.07
C VAL A 122 -0.19 -3.42 -21.27
N PRO A 123 -1.33 -2.77 -21.59
CA PRO A 123 -1.43 -1.84 -22.71
C PRO A 123 -0.32 -0.79 -22.64
N ALA A 124 0.32 -0.51 -23.79
CA ALA A 124 1.46 0.40 -23.86
C ALA A 124 1.11 1.79 -23.31
N ASP A 125 -0.11 2.27 -23.55
CA ASP A 125 -0.60 3.56 -23.07
C ASP A 125 -0.66 3.60 -21.54
N THR A 126 -1.23 2.57 -20.92
CA THR A 126 -1.25 2.39 -19.45
C THR A 126 0.15 2.26 -18.85
N ALA A 127 1.04 1.50 -19.51
CA ALA A 127 2.39 1.31 -19.02
C ALA A 127 3.23 2.60 -19.14
N ALA A 128 3.00 3.42 -20.17
CA ALA A 128 3.69 4.68 -20.40
C ALA A 128 3.22 5.76 -19.41
N GLU A 129 1.92 5.91 -19.19
CA GLU A 129 1.37 6.88 -18.22
C GLU A 129 1.84 6.59 -16.79
N VAL A 130 1.74 5.32 -16.36
CA VAL A 130 2.20 4.91 -15.02
C VAL A 130 3.72 5.07 -14.87
N ALA A 131 4.49 4.73 -15.92
CA ALA A 131 5.94 4.89 -15.88
C ALA A 131 6.37 6.35 -15.88
N GLU A 132 5.68 7.24 -16.61
CA GLU A 132 6.00 8.66 -16.66
C GLU A 132 5.66 9.35 -15.33
N GLU A 133 4.49 9.06 -14.74
CA GLU A 133 4.12 9.59 -13.42
C GLU A 133 5.02 9.09 -12.29
N ALA A 134 5.43 7.82 -12.32
CA ALA A 134 6.25 7.22 -11.27
C ALA A 134 7.76 7.49 -11.44
N THR A 135 8.19 8.01 -12.60
CA THR A 135 9.60 8.28 -12.85
C THR A 135 9.99 9.65 -12.33
N VAL A 136 10.84 9.65 -11.31
CA VAL A 136 11.52 10.84 -10.85
C VAL A 136 12.74 11.07 -11.73
N LYS A 137 12.70 12.10 -12.56
CA LYS A 137 13.79 12.45 -13.49
C LYS A 137 15.13 12.51 -12.75
N GLY A 138 16.07 11.65 -13.16
CA GLY A 138 17.42 11.55 -12.58
C GLY A 138 17.56 10.59 -11.39
N LEU A 139 16.45 10.06 -10.84
CA LEU A 139 16.48 9.09 -9.74
C LEU A 139 15.90 7.72 -10.16
N GLY A 140 15.02 7.65 -11.16
CA GLY A 140 14.43 6.39 -11.64
C GLY A 140 12.95 6.27 -11.28
N SER A 141 12.41 5.05 -11.36
CA SER A 141 10.98 4.79 -11.19
C SER A 141 10.66 4.27 -9.78
N LEU A 142 9.61 4.82 -9.17
CA LEU A 142 9.11 4.39 -7.85
C LEU A 142 8.25 3.13 -8.01
N GLU A 143 8.72 1.99 -7.51
CA GLU A 143 8.04 0.69 -7.61
C GLU A 143 7.44 0.22 -6.27
N ASP A 144 6.25 -0.36 -6.32
CA ASP A 144 5.56 -0.95 -5.16
C ASP A 144 5.81 -2.46 -5.06
N PHE A 145 5.91 -2.98 -3.83
CA PHE A 145 6.11 -4.41 -3.56
C PHE A 145 5.55 -4.84 -2.19
N ASP A 146 5.32 -6.15 -2.03
CA ASP A 146 5.00 -6.72 -0.72
C ASP A 146 6.29 -7.03 0.08
N PRO A 147 6.56 -6.34 1.21
CA PRO A 147 7.77 -6.55 1.98
C PRO A 147 7.79 -7.91 2.69
N HIS A 148 6.65 -8.59 2.82
CA HIS A 148 6.55 -9.92 3.44
C HIS A 148 6.86 -11.06 2.47
N VAL A 149 6.94 -10.78 1.17
CA VAL A 149 7.21 -11.78 0.13
C VAL A 149 8.67 -11.64 -0.32
N ASP A 150 9.55 -12.57 0.07
CA ASP A 150 11.01 -12.43 -0.13
C ASP A 150 11.41 -12.22 -1.60
N ASN A 151 10.73 -12.89 -2.53
CA ASN A 151 11.03 -12.79 -3.96
C ASN A 151 10.58 -11.44 -4.58
N GLU A 152 9.68 -10.71 -3.95
CA GLU A 152 9.23 -9.37 -4.36
C GLU A 152 10.13 -8.27 -3.81
N ARG A 153 11.03 -8.58 -2.87
CA ARG A 153 11.96 -7.58 -2.31
C ARG A 153 13.05 -7.21 -3.33
N PRO A 154 13.36 -5.91 -3.52
CA PRO A 154 14.43 -5.46 -4.41
C PRO A 154 15.81 -5.94 -3.96
N THR A 155 16.64 -6.39 -4.88
CA THR A 155 18.05 -6.78 -4.59
C THR A 155 19.03 -5.65 -4.84
N GLU A 156 18.57 -4.65 -5.58
CA GLU A 156 19.31 -3.51 -6.06
C GLU A 156 19.50 -2.46 -4.94
N PRO A 157 20.51 -1.59 -5.08
CA PRO A 157 20.69 -0.47 -4.17
C PRO A 157 19.54 0.54 -4.30
N GLY A 158 18.99 1.00 -3.18
CA GLY A 158 17.98 2.05 -3.22
C GLY A 158 17.37 2.39 -1.88
N ILE A 159 16.28 3.13 -1.94
CA ILE A 159 15.54 3.66 -0.79
C ILE A 159 14.16 3.04 -0.83
N TYR A 160 13.67 2.63 0.33
CA TYR A 160 12.34 2.06 0.48
C TYR A 160 11.59 2.69 1.63
N VAL A 161 10.27 2.70 1.51
CA VAL A 161 9.34 3.14 2.54
C VAL A 161 8.38 2.01 2.83
N PHE A 162 8.14 1.73 4.10
CA PHE A 162 7.06 0.84 4.52
C PHE A 162 5.82 1.63 4.90
N TYR A 163 4.67 1.06 4.57
CA TYR A 163 3.38 1.68 4.77
C TYR A 163 2.49 0.83 5.67
N TYR A 164 1.67 1.51 6.45
CA TYR A 164 0.58 0.88 7.18
C TYR A 164 -0.55 0.42 6.25
N ILE A 165 -1.52 -0.31 6.78
CA ILE A 165 -2.79 -0.61 6.09
C ILE A 165 -3.55 0.65 5.63
N SER A 166 -3.23 1.82 6.22
CA SER A 166 -3.81 3.12 5.88
C SER A 166 -2.95 3.92 4.89
N GLU A 167 -1.98 3.29 4.21
CA GLU A 167 -1.03 3.94 3.30
C GLU A 167 -0.17 5.04 3.96
N ARG A 168 -0.11 5.07 5.29
CA ARG A 168 0.75 6.01 6.02
C ARG A 168 2.18 5.46 6.07
N PRO A 169 3.20 6.27 5.74
CA PRO A 169 4.58 5.84 5.87
C PRO A 169 4.88 5.56 7.34
N ILE A 170 5.55 4.45 7.62
CA ILE A 170 5.91 3.96 8.96
C ILE A 170 7.41 3.86 9.13
N TYR A 171 8.14 3.59 8.05
CA TYR A 171 9.58 3.41 8.13
C TYR A 171 10.19 3.82 6.80
N VAL A 172 11.32 4.51 6.85
CA VAL A 172 12.15 4.78 5.68
C VAL A 172 13.47 4.06 5.88
N GLY A 173 13.96 3.37 4.86
CA GLY A 173 15.27 2.73 4.93
C GLY A 173 16.00 2.81 3.61
N GLU A 174 17.31 2.64 3.67
CA GLU A 174 18.14 2.42 2.49
C GLU A 174 18.94 1.11 2.59
N GLY A 175 19.45 0.66 1.45
CA GLY A 175 20.50 -0.35 1.45
C GLY A 175 21.15 -0.54 0.10
N LYS A 176 22.38 -1.06 0.12
CA LYS A 176 23.09 -1.61 -1.06
C LYS A 176 22.42 -2.88 -1.61
N ASN A 177 21.75 -3.61 -0.73
CA ASN A 177 20.89 -4.75 -1.06
C ASN A 177 19.64 -4.67 -0.17
N VAL A 178 18.55 -4.16 -0.72
CA VAL A 178 17.32 -3.89 0.03
C VAL A 178 16.71 -5.19 0.59
N ARG A 179 16.69 -6.28 -0.16
CA ARG A 179 16.20 -7.60 0.28
C ARG A 179 16.90 -8.04 1.56
N ARG A 180 18.23 -7.94 1.61
CA ARG A 180 19.01 -8.28 2.81
C ARG A 180 18.67 -7.37 3.99
N ARG A 181 18.56 -6.07 3.77
CA ARG A 181 18.16 -5.10 4.81
C ARG A 181 16.77 -5.40 5.39
N ILE A 182 15.81 -5.74 4.53
CA ILE A 182 14.44 -6.08 4.95
C ILE A 182 14.43 -7.38 5.76
N ARG A 183 15.27 -8.37 5.43
CA ARG A 183 15.42 -9.59 6.25
C ARG A 183 15.84 -9.27 7.69
N ASP A 184 16.69 -8.26 7.90
CA ASP A 184 17.07 -7.80 9.25
C ASP A 184 15.88 -7.20 10.05
N HIS A 185 14.70 -7.05 9.43
CA HIS A 185 13.49 -6.56 10.07
C HIS A 185 12.46 -7.66 10.35
N GLU A 186 12.63 -8.86 9.78
CA GLU A 186 11.63 -9.93 9.85
C GLU A 186 11.22 -10.28 11.29
N ASP A 187 12.17 -10.31 12.22
CA ASP A 187 11.91 -10.67 13.62
C ASP A 187 11.39 -9.50 14.47
N LYS A 188 11.33 -8.28 13.93
CA LYS A 188 10.89 -7.11 14.68
C LYS A 188 9.37 -7.06 14.74
N PHE A 189 8.82 -6.86 15.93
CA PHE A 189 7.36 -6.81 16.13
C PHE A 189 6.66 -5.77 15.24
N TRP A 190 7.31 -4.62 14.98
CA TRP A 190 6.74 -3.55 14.18
C TRP A 190 6.71 -3.85 12.68
N PHE A 191 7.52 -4.81 12.21
CA PHE A 191 7.55 -5.20 10.80
C PHE A 191 6.42 -6.17 10.44
N LYS A 192 5.76 -6.78 11.43
CA LYS A 192 4.67 -7.74 11.19
C LYS A 192 3.38 -7.01 10.75
N ARG A 193 2.50 -7.73 10.07
CA ARG A 193 1.12 -7.26 9.82
C ARG A 193 0.35 -7.15 11.15
N PRO A 194 -0.55 -6.16 11.30
CA PRO A 194 -0.97 -5.18 10.29
C PRO A 194 -0.07 -3.94 10.21
N LEU A 195 1.01 -3.84 11.00
CA LEU A 195 1.81 -2.61 11.10
C LEU A 195 2.57 -2.30 9.81
N VAL A 196 3.19 -3.27 9.15
CA VAL A 196 3.71 -3.06 7.80
C VAL A 196 2.87 -3.88 6.84
N GLU A 197 2.23 -3.19 5.91
CA GLU A 197 1.30 -3.80 4.95
C GLU A 197 1.88 -3.77 3.54
N SER A 198 2.48 -2.65 3.10
CA SER A 198 3.16 -2.53 1.80
C SER A 198 4.49 -1.80 1.91
N ALA A 199 5.23 -1.83 0.80
CA ALA A 199 6.40 -1.03 0.61
C ALA A 199 6.43 -0.41 -0.79
N SER A 200 7.10 0.74 -0.89
CA SER A 200 7.53 1.32 -2.17
C SER A 200 9.04 1.49 -2.14
N TRP A 201 9.69 1.41 -3.29
CA TRP A 201 11.13 1.46 -3.44
C TRP A 201 11.51 2.20 -4.71
N ILE A 202 12.64 2.91 -4.66
CA ILE A 202 13.26 3.53 -5.83
C ILE A 202 14.75 3.18 -5.86
N GLN A 203 15.24 2.81 -7.04
CA GLN A 203 16.66 2.52 -7.23
C GLN A 203 17.48 3.80 -7.10
N VAL A 204 18.53 3.77 -6.29
CA VAL A 204 19.50 4.88 -6.21
C VAL A 204 20.87 4.24 -6.06
N ALA A 205 21.67 4.24 -7.13
CA ALA A 205 22.95 3.52 -7.14
C ALA A 205 24.06 4.23 -6.36
N ASP A 206 24.04 5.56 -6.32
CA ASP A 206 25.03 6.36 -5.59
C ASP A 206 24.84 6.25 -4.07
N ASP A 207 25.92 5.92 -3.35
CA ASP A 207 25.90 5.67 -1.90
C ASP A 207 25.66 6.94 -1.10
N THR A 208 26.29 8.05 -1.51
CA THR A 208 26.18 9.32 -0.81
C THR A 208 24.76 9.88 -0.93
N LEU A 209 24.22 9.86 -2.16
CA LEU A 209 22.88 10.32 -2.46
C LEU A 209 21.80 9.49 -1.75
N ARG A 210 21.95 8.16 -1.67
CA ARG A 210 21.03 7.31 -0.90
C ARG A 210 20.93 7.75 0.56
N VAL A 211 22.07 7.90 1.22
CA VAL A 211 22.14 8.30 2.63
C VAL A 211 21.56 9.70 2.83
N GLN A 212 21.83 10.62 1.91
CA GLN A 212 21.28 11.98 1.94
C GLN A 212 19.76 11.99 1.82
N ILE A 213 19.19 11.23 0.86
CA ILE A 213 17.74 11.16 0.66
C ILE A 213 17.06 10.48 1.85
N GLU A 214 17.60 9.35 2.37
CA GLU A 214 17.06 8.69 3.57
C GLU A 214 17.00 9.68 4.75
N THR A 215 18.11 10.39 4.98
CA THR A 215 18.21 11.40 6.04
C THR A 215 17.19 12.52 5.85
N LEU A 216 17.04 13.02 4.62
CA LEU A 216 16.07 14.06 4.29
C LEU A 216 14.63 13.60 4.55
N MET A 217 14.27 12.40 4.11
CA MET A 217 12.93 11.83 4.30
C MET A 217 12.60 11.63 5.77
N ILE A 218 13.54 11.08 6.57
CA ILE A 218 13.34 10.91 8.01
C ILE A 218 13.11 12.26 8.70
N LYS A 219 13.90 13.29 8.34
CA LYS A 219 13.72 14.64 8.88
C LYS A 219 12.39 15.28 8.48
N PHE A 220 11.94 15.05 7.24
CA PHE A 220 10.69 15.59 6.73
C PHE A 220 9.48 14.94 7.39
N LEU A 221 9.49 13.62 7.54
CA LEU A 221 8.40 12.85 8.15
C LEU A 221 8.31 13.05 9.67
N LYS A 222 9.42 13.44 10.31
CA LYS A 222 9.55 13.65 11.77
C LYS A 222 9.28 12.37 12.59
N SER A 223 9.58 12.44 13.88
CA SER A 223 9.46 11.33 14.84
C SER A 223 8.05 10.74 14.96
N ASN A 224 7.02 11.49 14.59
CA ASN A 224 5.63 11.09 14.80
C ASN A 224 5.08 10.25 13.64
N ALA A 225 5.67 10.35 12.45
CA ALA A 225 5.21 9.61 11.29
C ALA A 225 5.97 8.30 11.10
N VAL A 226 7.27 8.23 11.45
CA VAL A 226 8.10 7.04 11.20
C VAL A 226 8.80 6.49 12.45
N ILE A 227 8.96 5.17 12.50
CA ILE A 227 9.54 4.38 13.60
C ILE A 227 11.09 4.46 13.62
N ASN A 228 11.70 5.10 12.62
CA ASN A 228 13.15 5.29 12.54
C ASN A 228 13.73 5.78 13.87
N LYS A 229 14.79 5.12 14.36
CA LYS A 229 15.48 5.53 15.60
C LYS A 229 16.65 6.47 15.34
N GLN A 230 17.29 6.36 14.18
CA GLN A 230 18.42 7.17 13.75
C GLN A 230 17.94 8.32 12.88
N ASN A 231 18.68 9.44 12.87
CA ASN A 231 18.40 10.65 12.07
C ASN A 231 17.07 11.37 12.38
N VAL A 232 16.40 10.99 13.47
CA VAL A 232 15.17 11.64 13.96
C VAL A 232 15.54 12.76 14.94
N ASP A 233 15.12 13.98 14.64
CA ASP A 233 15.28 15.12 15.54
C ASP A 233 14.22 15.02 16.66
N ARG A 234 14.66 14.71 17.87
CA ARG A 234 13.79 14.63 19.06
C ARG A 234 13.93 15.93 19.83
N ARG A 235 13.12 16.92 19.45
CA ARG A 235 12.94 18.14 20.26
C ARG A 235 11.93 17.92 21.36
#